data_AF-A0A3L7SWC9-F1
#
_entry.id   AF-A0A3L7SWC9-F1
#
_cell.length_a   1.000
_cell.length_b   1.000
_cell.length_c   1.000
_cell.angle_alpha   90.00
_cell.angle_beta   90.00
_cell.angle_gamma   90.00
#
_symmetry.space_group_name_H-M   'P 1'
#
loop_
_entity.id
_entity.type
_entity.pdbx_description
1 polymer ?
#
loop_
_entity_poly.entity_id
_entity_poly.type
_entity_poly.pdbx_seq_one_letter_code
_entity_poly.pdbx_strand_id
1 'polypeptide(L)'
;VRESGGDRSAVTGGTRVISDWLIIQVSTLPGGSFLDRMIAMVEGAKRQKTPNEIALGILLAALTLIYLLVVVTLHPFSTFSVAVSGQGRPISLTVLVALFVCLAPTTIGALLSAIGIAGMNRLSKANVIAMSGRAVEAAGDVDVLLLDKTGTITLGNRQATRFIPSEGVMEKELAEAAHLASLADETAEGRSIVKLANQRFEIQGRNLEEIKSSFIPFSAKTRMSGVNIDGSEILKGAADSVASHVRTLGGDVPENVKVAVREVAQIGGTPLVVCRDSKVLGVIELKDIVKEGIKERFAELRQMGIKTVMITGDNPLTAASIAVEAGVDDFLAEATPEAKLALIREYQTGGRLVAMTGDGTNDAPALAQADVAVAMNSGTQAAKEAGNMVDLDSNPTKLIEIVNIGKTLLMTRGALTTFSVANDVAKYFAILPAAFASTYPDLKALDVMSLTSPASAIISAVIFNALVIIALVPLAIRGVKSRPVGAAQLLRDNMLIYGLGGLLVPFVGIKAIDILLAAIGLA
;
A
#
# COMPACT_ATOMS: atom_id res chain seq x y z
N VAL A 1 -1.35 -23.46 -11.94
CA VAL A 1 -2.14 -24.50 -12.64
C VAL A 1 -3.19 -25.00 -11.66
N ARG A 2 -4.47 -25.00 -12.03
CA ARG A 2 -5.61 -25.45 -11.20
C ARG A 2 -6.03 -26.81 -11.74
N GLU A 3 -6.06 -27.84 -10.89
CA GLU A 3 -6.27 -29.25 -11.31
C GLU A 3 -7.68 -29.75 -10.97
N SER A 4 -8.15 -30.74 -11.73
CA SER A 4 -9.46 -31.37 -11.59
C SER A 4 -9.52 -32.24 -10.32
N GLY A 5 -10.64 -32.17 -9.57
CA GLY A 5 -10.89 -33.02 -8.40
C GLY A 5 -10.19 -32.62 -7.09
N GLY A 6 -9.35 -31.58 -7.09
CA GLY A 6 -8.75 -31.01 -5.87
C GLY A 6 -9.47 -29.78 -5.32
N ASP A 7 -9.03 -29.28 -4.16
CA ASP A 7 -9.56 -28.09 -3.47
C ASP A 7 -9.47 -26.77 -4.27
N ARG A 8 -8.77 -26.77 -5.42
CA ARG A 8 -8.56 -25.62 -6.31
C ARG A 8 -9.24 -25.77 -7.68
N SER A 9 -10.38 -26.43 -7.77
CA SER A 9 -11.16 -26.65 -9.01
C SER A 9 -12.09 -25.49 -9.43
N ALA A 10 -12.07 -24.37 -8.71
CA ALA A 10 -12.90 -23.21 -9.04
C ALA A 10 -12.40 -22.44 -10.28
N VAL A 11 -13.32 -22.04 -11.15
CA VAL A 11 -13.10 -21.18 -12.33
C VAL A 11 -13.94 -19.89 -12.21
N THR A 12 -13.40 -18.78 -12.71
CA THR A 12 -14.06 -17.46 -12.62
C THR A 12 -14.55 -17.02 -13.99
N GLY A 13 -15.84 -16.72 -14.12
CA GLY A 13 -16.42 -16.18 -15.35
C GLY A 13 -15.75 -14.86 -15.78
N GLY A 14 -15.46 -14.72 -17.08
CA GLY A 14 -14.73 -13.58 -17.65
C GLY A 14 -13.23 -13.83 -17.88
N THR A 15 -12.68 -14.92 -17.35
CA THR A 15 -11.29 -15.34 -17.62
C THR A 15 -11.18 -16.09 -18.95
N ARG A 16 -9.97 -16.13 -19.54
CA ARG A 16 -9.70 -16.78 -20.84
C ARG A 16 -9.02 -18.13 -20.63
N VAL A 17 -9.54 -19.17 -21.27
CA VAL A 17 -8.87 -20.48 -21.38
C VAL A 17 -7.69 -20.36 -22.34
N ILE A 18 -6.51 -20.80 -21.91
CA ILE A 18 -5.26 -20.64 -22.67
C ILE A 18 -4.89 -21.93 -23.44
N SER A 19 -5.24 -23.10 -22.90
CA SER A 19 -4.99 -24.40 -23.52
C SER A 19 -6.19 -25.33 -23.35
N ASP A 20 -6.38 -26.23 -24.32
CA ASP A 20 -7.36 -27.32 -24.31
C ASP A 20 -8.83 -26.87 -24.17
N TRP A 21 -9.66 -27.68 -23.52
CA TRP A 21 -11.08 -27.43 -23.28
C TRP A 21 -11.45 -27.77 -21.84
N LEU A 22 -12.47 -27.09 -21.31
CA LEU A 22 -12.99 -27.28 -19.96
C LEU A 22 -14.50 -27.51 -20.01
N ILE A 23 -15.00 -28.49 -19.26
CA ILE A 23 -16.43 -28.64 -18.96
C ILE A 23 -16.64 -28.11 -17.54
N ILE A 24 -17.54 -27.14 -17.39
CA ILE A 24 -17.75 -26.42 -16.13
C ILE A 24 -19.22 -26.49 -15.73
N GLN A 25 -19.48 -26.55 -14.42
CA GLN A 25 -20.82 -26.40 -13.86
C GLN A 25 -20.98 -24.98 -13.32
N VAL A 26 -22.02 -24.28 -13.77
CA VAL A 26 -22.35 -22.95 -13.25
C VAL A 26 -22.85 -23.10 -11.81
N SER A 27 -22.12 -22.52 -10.85
CA SER A 27 -22.41 -22.60 -9.42
C SER A 27 -23.09 -21.35 -8.85
N THR A 28 -23.20 -20.27 -9.62
CA THR A 28 -23.77 -18.98 -9.19
C THR A 28 -24.94 -18.55 -10.06
N LEU A 29 -25.99 -18.02 -9.43
CA LEU A 29 -27.14 -17.42 -10.13
C LEU A 29 -26.78 -16.08 -10.80
N PRO A 30 -27.57 -15.60 -11.77
CA PRO A 30 -27.42 -14.26 -12.35
C PRO A 30 -27.39 -13.17 -11.27
N GLY A 31 -26.47 -12.19 -11.39
CA GLY A 31 -26.22 -11.17 -10.36
C GLY A 31 -25.34 -11.64 -9.19
N GLY A 32 -25.10 -12.95 -9.07
CA GLY A 32 -24.20 -13.55 -8.08
C GLY A 32 -22.82 -13.90 -8.62
N SER A 33 -22.53 -13.59 -9.88
CA SER A 33 -21.24 -13.88 -10.50
C SER A 33 -20.11 -13.05 -9.86
N PHE A 34 -18.86 -13.48 -10.03
CA PHE A 34 -17.71 -12.71 -9.51
C PHE A 34 -17.64 -11.30 -10.13
N LEU A 35 -17.92 -11.17 -11.42
CA LEU A 35 -17.98 -9.88 -12.11
C LEU A 35 -19.15 -9.04 -11.60
N ASP A 36 -20.34 -9.62 -11.45
CA ASP A 36 -21.49 -8.89 -10.90
C ASP A 36 -21.23 -8.41 -9.48
N ARG A 37 -20.54 -9.22 -8.65
CA ARG A 37 -20.13 -8.79 -7.32
C ARG A 37 -19.08 -7.69 -7.35
N MET A 38 -18.11 -7.75 -8.26
CA MET A 38 -17.17 -6.64 -8.47
C MET A 38 -17.89 -5.37 -8.93
N ILE A 39 -18.84 -5.49 -9.85
CA ILE A 39 -19.67 -4.38 -10.33
C ILE A 39 -20.49 -3.82 -9.17
N ALA A 40 -21.23 -4.66 -8.43
CA ALA A 40 -22.02 -4.24 -7.28
C ALA A 40 -21.18 -3.64 -6.14
N MET A 41 -19.95 -4.11 -5.96
CA MET A 41 -18.98 -3.56 -5.01
C MET A 41 -18.52 -2.15 -5.43
N VAL A 42 -18.30 -1.95 -6.74
CA VAL A 42 -17.94 -0.65 -7.32
C VAL A 42 -19.14 0.30 -7.41
N GLU A 43 -20.34 -0.18 -7.71
CA GLU A 43 -21.58 0.59 -7.81
C GLU A 43 -22.17 0.92 -6.42
N GLY A 44 -22.05 -0.03 -5.48
CA GLY A 44 -22.46 0.12 -4.08
C GLY A 44 -21.51 1.00 -3.27
N ALA A 45 -20.28 1.20 -3.74
CA ALA A 45 -19.35 2.20 -3.24
C ALA A 45 -19.88 3.62 -3.51
N LYS A 46 -20.85 4.06 -2.69
CA LYS A 46 -21.27 5.46 -2.69
C LYS A 46 -20.09 6.32 -2.26
N ARG A 47 -19.58 7.15 -3.17
CA ARG A 47 -18.54 8.15 -2.86
C ARG A 47 -19.13 9.15 -1.86
N GLN A 48 -18.76 8.98 -0.60
CA GLN A 48 -18.88 10.03 0.39
C GLN A 48 -17.65 10.92 0.33
N LYS A 49 -17.82 12.22 0.62
CA LYS A 49 -16.69 13.12 0.80
C LYS A 49 -15.85 12.62 1.98
N THR A 50 -14.55 12.61 1.81
CA THR A 50 -13.61 12.16 2.85
C THR A 50 -13.46 13.22 3.95
N PRO A 51 -12.99 12.87 5.16
CA PRO A 51 -12.81 13.83 6.24
C PRO A 51 -11.96 15.05 5.84
N ASN A 52 -10.85 14.85 5.11
CA ASN A 52 -10.01 15.96 4.65
C ASN A 52 -10.67 16.72 3.49
N GLU A 53 -11.44 16.07 2.60
CA GLU A 53 -12.25 16.77 1.58
C GLU A 53 -13.32 17.67 2.23
N ILE A 54 -13.94 17.21 3.32
CA ILE A 54 -14.90 17.99 4.10
C ILE A 54 -14.19 19.15 4.81
N ALA A 55 -13.09 18.89 5.52
CA ALA A 55 -12.34 19.91 6.26
C ALA A 55 -11.86 21.04 5.33
N LEU A 56 -11.29 20.68 4.19
CA LEU A 56 -10.90 21.64 3.17
C LEU A 56 -12.13 22.36 2.60
N GLY A 57 -13.23 21.65 2.34
CA GLY A 57 -14.48 22.27 1.90
C GLY A 57 -15.00 23.36 2.86
N ILE A 58 -14.90 23.13 4.17
CA ILE A 58 -15.26 24.11 5.20
C ILE A 58 -14.32 25.32 5.13
N LEU A 59 -13.01 25.11 5.03
CA LEU A 59 -12.04 26.19 4.89
C LEU A 59 -12.32 27.04 3.63
N LEU A 60 -12.56 26.39 2.50
CA LEU A 60 -12.85 27.07 1.23
C LEU A 60 -14.16 27.86 1.31
N ALA A 61 -15.19 27.31 1.95
CA ALA A 61 -16.45 28.01 2.17
C ALA A 61 -16.27 29.24 3.08
N ALA A 62 -15.51 29.11 4.17
CA ALA A 62 -15.20 30.21 5.07
C ALA A 62 -14.43 31.34 4.37
N LEU A 63 -13.37 30.99 3.61
CA LEU A 63 -12.61 31.98 2.82
C LEU A 63 -13.49 32.66 1.77
N THR A 64 -14.34 31.91 1.08
CA THR A 64 -15.27 32.46 0.08
C THR A 64 -16.23 33.46 0.72
N LEU A 65 -16.77 33.15 1.91
CA LEU A 65 -17.66 34.05 2.65
C LEU A 65 -16.93 35.33 3.10
N ILE A 66 -15.70 35.19 3.61
CA ILE A 66 -14.86 36.33 4.01
C ILE A 66 -14.60 37.24 2.80
N TYR A 67 -14.15 36.68 1.67
CA TYR A 67 -13.89 37.45 0.47
C TYR A 67 -15.15 38.09 -0.12
N LEU A 68 -16.29 37.40 -0.06
CA LEU A 68 -17.56 37.98 -0.46
C LEU A 68 -17.90 39.21 0.38
N LEU A 69 -17.77 39.11 1.70
CA LEU A 69 -18.02 40.23 2.62
C LEU A 69 -17.08 41.40 2.32
N VAL A 70 -15.78 41.13 2.16
CA VAL A 70 -14.78 42.15 1.80
C VAL A 70 -15.20 42.84 0.49
N VAL A 71 -15.43 42.10 -0.58
CA VAL A 71 -15.78 42.66 -1.91
C VAL A 71 -17.08 43.47 -1.85
N VAL A 72 -18.12 42.98 -1.17
CA VAL A 72 -19.39 43.70 -1.03
C VAL A 72 -19.20 45.03 -0.29
N THR A 73 -18.33 45.09 0.71
CA THR A 73 -18.03 46.34 1.43
C THR A 73 -17.20 47.34 0.62
N LEU A 74 -16.46 46.92 -0.40
CA LEU A 74 -15.66 47.84 -1.23
C LEU A 74 -16.53 48.83 -2.01
N HIS A 75 -17.73 48.42 -2.44
CA HIS A 75 -18.64 49.30 -3.18
C HIS A 75 -19.06 50.54 -2.34
N PRO A 76 -19.69 50.39 -1.16
CA PRO A 76 -20.07 51.54 -0.33
C PRO A 76 -18.87 52.36 0.16
N PHE A 77 -17.71 51.75 0.40
CA PHE A 77 -16.51 52.52 0.72
C PHE A 77 -16.02 53.36 -0.47
N SER A 78 -16.07 52.81 -1.69
CA SER A 78 -15.71 53.55 -2.89
C SER A 78 -16.68 54.70 -3.18
N THR A 79 -17.99 54.49 -2.98
CA THR A 79 -18.99 55.57 -3.18
C THR A 79 -18.83 56.67 -2.14
N PHE A 80 -18.60 56.32 -0.87
CA PHE A 80 -18.30 57.30 0.17
C PHE A 80 -17.03 58.10 -0.14
N SER A 81 -15.95 57.42 -0.55
CA SER A 81 -14.70 58.07 -0.92
C SER A 81 -14.87 59.08 -2.06
N VAL A 82 -15.59 58.70 -3.13
CA VAL A 82 -15.85 59.59 -4.27
C VAL A 82 -16.73 60.77 -3.83
N ALA A 83 -17.71 60.55 -2.96
CA ALA A 83 -18.57 61.61 -2.45
C ALA A 83 -17.79 62.65 -1.61
N VAL A 84 -16.82 62.22 -0.80
CA VAL A 84 -16.01 63.10 0.04
C VAL A 84 -14.88 63.78 -0.73
N SER A 85 -14.18 63.06 -1.60
CA SER A 85 -13.06 63.59 -2.38
C SER A 85 -13.51 64.43 -3.59
N GLY A 86 -14.75 64.24 -4.06
CA GLY A 86 -15.27 64.88 -5.27
C GLY A 86 -14.59 64.42 -6.56
N GLN A 87 -13.74 63.38 -6.51
CA GLN A 87 -12.93 62.90 -7.62
C GLN A 87 -13.13 61.39 -7.84
N GLY A 88 -12.95 60.97 -9.09
CA GLY A 88 -12.99 59.56 -9.47
C GLY A 88 -14.39 59.01 -9.74
N ARG A 89 -14.46 57.68 -9.89
CA ARG A 89 -15.71 56.93 -10.05
C ARG A 89 -15.75 55.78 -9.05
N PRO A 90 -16.94 55.43 -8.52
CA PRO A 90 -17.07 54.24 -7.68
C PRO A 90 -16.68 52.98 -8.46
N ILE A 91 -16.23 51.96 -7.73
CA ILE A 91 -15.87 50.69 -8.37
C ILE A 91 -17.12 50.06 -8.99
N SER A 92 -17.04 49.68 -10.26
CA SER A 92 -18.15 49.05 -10.97
C SER A 92 -18.41 47.64 -10.45
N LEU A 93 -19.66 47.19 -10.59
CA LEU A 93 -20.05 45.82 -10.25
C LEU A 93 -19.23 44.78 -11.03
N THR A 94 -18.88 45.05 -12.29
CA THR A 94 -18.07 44.16 -13.12
C THR A 94 -16.66 43.96 -12.55
N VAL A 95 -16.02 45.01 -12.03
CA VAL A 95 -14.71 44.94 -11.39
C VAL A 95 -14.78 44.19 -10.07
N LEU A 96 -15.85 44.40 -9.28
CA LEU A 96 -16.07 43.66 -8.04
C LEU A 96 -16.27 42.16 -8.28
N VAL A 97 -17.04 41.79 -9.31
CA VAL A 97 -17.22 40.39 -9.72
C VAL A 97 -15.89 39.79 -10.18
N ALA A 98 -15.11 40.51 -11.00
CA ALA A 98 -13.79 40.05 -11.44
C ALA A 98 -12.83 39.84 -10.26
N LEU A 99 -12.80 40.79 -9.31
CA LEU A 99 -12.02 40.69 -8.07
C LEU A 99 -12.44 39.47 -7.25
N PHE A 100 -13.74 39.29 -7.01
CA PHE A 100 -14.26 38.14 -6.26
C PHE A 100 -13.89 36.81 -6.91
N VAL A 101 -14.05 36.66 -8.23
CA VAL A 101 -13.70 35.43 -8.95
C VAL A 101 -12.21 35.13 -8.89
N CYS A 102 -11.36 36.16 -8.87
CA CYS A 102 -9.91 36.01 -8.75
C CYS A 102 -9.49 35.63 -7.33
N LEU A 103 -10.11 36.20 -6.29
CA LEU A 103 -9.78 35.93 -4.89
C LEU A 103 -10.41 34.64 -4.35
N ALA A 104 -11.60 34.29 -4.83
CA ALA A 104 -12.23 33.04 -4.43
C ALA A 104 -11.29 31.86 -4.76
N PRO A 105 -11.20 30.83 -3.90
CA PRO A 105 -10.25 29.74 -4.05
C PRO A 105 -10.72 28.71 -5.09
N THR A 106 -11.01 29.19 -6.31
CA THR A 106 -11.57 28.42 -7.42
C THR A 106 -10.60 27.37 -7.94
N THR A 107 -9.29 27.65 -7.90
CA THR A 107 -8.25 26.73 -8.38
C THR A 107 -8.29 25.40 -7.63
N ILE A 108 -8.24 25.44 -6.30
CA ILE A 108 -8.33 24.21 -5.51
C ILE A 108 -9.75 23.63 -5.47
N GLY A 109 -10.78 24.49 -5.42
CA GLY A 109 -12.17 24.04 -5.43
C GLY A 109 -12.51 23.20 -6.67
N ALA A 110 -12.00 23.59 -7.84
CA ALA A 110 -12.18 22.84 -9.08
C ALA A 110 -11.38 21.52 -9.12
N LEU A 111 -10.17 21.51 -8.55
CA LEU A 111 -9.26 20.37 -8.65
C LEU A 111 -9.45 19.30 -7.57
N LEU A 112 -10.09 19.64 -6.44
CA LEU A 112 -10.24 18.73 -5.30
C LEU A 112 -10.87 17.38 -5.67
N SER A 113 -11.96 17.42 -6.45
CA SER A 113 -12.64 16.21 -6.92
C SER A 113 -11.79 15.40 -7.90
N ALA A 114 -11.04 16.07 -8.77
CA ALA A 114 -10.17 15.42 -9.75
C ALA A 114 -9.04 14.64 -9.07
N ILE A 115 -8.45 15.20 -8.00
CA ILE A 115 -7.41 14.53 -7.20
C ILE A 115 -7.95 13.24 -6.58
N GLY A 116 -9.15 13.28 -5.99
CA GLY A 116 -9.79 12.11 -5.38
C GLY A 116 -10.05 11.00 -6.40
N ILE A 117 -10.60 11.35 -7.57
CA ILE A 117 -10.85 10.41 -8.66
C ILE A 117 -9.54 9.81 -9.19
N ALA A 118 -8.50 10.64 -9.35
CA ALA A 118 -7.20 10.18 -9.80
C ALA A 118 -6.57 9.18 -8.81
N GLY A 119 -6.71 9.39 -7.51
CA GLY A 119 -6.23 8.45 -6.48
C GLY A 119 -6.91 7.09 -6.56
N MET A 120 -8.25 7.06 -6.66
CA MET A 120 -9.00 5.82 -6.84
C MET A 120 -8.60 5.08 -8.13
N ASN A 121 -8.43 5.82 -9.24
CA ASN A 121 -7.99 5.23 -10.50
C ASN A 121 -6.58 4.63 -10.41
N ARG A 122 -5.67 5.25 -9.67
CA ARG A 122 -4.32 4.68 -9.45
C ARG A 122 -4.34 3.40 -8.64
N LEU A 123 -5.18 3.31 -7.59
CA LEU A 123 -5.36 2.06 -6.85
C LEU A 123 -5.93 0.96 -7.75
N SER A 124 -6.93 1.28 -8.56
CA SER A 124 -7.49 0.32 -9.51
C SER A 124 -6.45 -0.18 -10.51
N LYS A 125 -5.57 0.70 -11.02
CA LYS A 125 -4.42 0.31 -11.87
C LYS A 125 -3.37 -0.52 -11.15
N ALA A 126 -3.24 -0.36 -9.83
CA ALA A 126 -2.43 -1.21 -8.97
C ALA A 126 -3.19 -2.50 -8.58
N ASN A 127 -4.28 -2.84 -9.27
CA ASN A 127 -5.11 -4.02 -9.00
C ASN A 127 -5.65 -4.05 -7.54
N VAL A 128 -5.98 -2.87 -6.99
CA VAL A 128 -6.62 -2.72 -5.67
C VAL A 128 -7.95 -2.01 -5.84
N ILE A 129 -9.03 -2.62 -5.34
CA ILE A 129 -10.37 -2.02 -5.35
C ILE A 129 -10.61 -1.38 -3.99
N ALA A 130 -10.87 -0.07 -3.97
CA ALA A 130 -11.27 0.63 -2.74
C ALA A 130 -12.80 0.77 -2.70
N MET A 131 -13.40 0.39 -1.57
CA MET A 131 -14.85 0.50 -1.35
C MET A 131 -15.32 1.94 -1.17
N SER A 132 -14.40 2.86 -0.89
CA SER A 132 -14.69 4.28 -0.72
C SER A 132 -13.44 5.13 -0.92
N GLY A 133 -13.63 6.41 -1.28
CA GLY A 133 -12.54 7.39 -1.29
C GLY A 133 -11.92 7.61 0.11
N ARG A 134 -12.68 7.35 1.18
CA ARG A 134 -12.20 7.46 2.58
C ARG A 134 -11.09 6.46 2.85
N ALA A 135 -11.21 5.23 2.36
CA ALA A 135 -10.16 4.22 2.54
C ALA A 135 -8.85 4.66 1.88
N VAL A 136 -8.92 5.24 0.68
CA VAL A 136 -7.74 5.75 -0.06
C VAL A 136 -7.04 6.88 0.68
N GLU A 137 -7.83 7.78 1.27
CA GLU A 137 -7.30 8.90 2.04
C GLU A 137 -6.71 8.44 3.37
N ALA A 138 -7.42 7.59 4.11
CA ALA A 138 -6.95 7.01 5.36
C ALA A 138 -5.64 6.24 5.16
N ALA A 139 -5.46 5.55 4.03
CA ALA A 139 -4.20 4.89 3.67
C ALA A 139 -3.01 5.86 3.62
N GLY A 140 -3.24 7.14 3.30
CA GLY A 140 -2.22 8.17 3.32
C GLY A 140 -1.84 8.67 4.72
N ASP A 141 -2.71 8.50 5.70
CA ASP A 141 -2.50 8.95 7.09
C ASP A 141 -2.15 7.79 8.03
N VAL A 142 -1.93 6.58 7.52
CA VAL A 142 -1.52 5.42 8.31
C VAL A 142 -0.22 5.69 9.06
N ASP A 143 -0.22 5.38 10.35
CA ASP A 143 0.94 5.48 11.25
C ASP A 143 1.52 4.11 11.60
N VAL A 144 0.67 3.08 11.64
CA VAL A 144 1.07 1.71 12.01
C VAL A 144 0.55 0.72 10.99
N LEU A 145 1.46 -0.12 10.51
CA LEU A 145 1.21 -1.19 9.57
C LEU A 145 1.28 -2.54 10.27
N LEU A 146 0.15 -3.24 10.34
CA LEU A 146 0.05 -4.59 10.83
C LEU A 146 0.09 -5.55 9.66
N LEU A 147 1.11 -6.40 9.61
CA LEU A 147 1.27 -7.39 8.56
C LEU A 147 1.23 -8.78 9.17
N ASP A 148 0.38 -9.65 8.63
CA ASP A 148 0.52 -11.07 8.94
C ASP A 148 1.88 -11.58 8.45
N LYS A 149 2.44 -12.62 9.07
CA LYS A 149 3.74 -13.16 8.64
C LYS A 149 3.58 -14.00 7.37
N THR A 150 2.68 -14.98 7.41
CA THR A 150 2.63 -16.08 6.44
C THR A 150 2.13 -15.58 5.09
N GLY A 151 2.90 -15.83 4.03
CA GLY A 151 2.55 -15.39 2.68
C GLY A 151 2.71 -13.87 2.45
N THR A 152 2.98 -13.10 3.51
CA THR A 152 3.19 -11.66 3.44
C THR A 152 4.64 -11.25 3.50
N ILE A 153 5.25 -11.41 4.67
CA ILE A 153 6.66 -11.14 4.90
C ILE A 153 7.48 -12.30 4.31
N THR A 154 6.95 -13.51 4.42
CA THR A 154 7.59 -14.73 3.94
C THR A 154 6.91 -15.27 2.68
N LEU A 155 7.57 -16.23 2.01
CA LEU A 155 6.98 -16.97 0.89
C LEU A 155 5.78 -17.85 1.31
N GLY A 156 5.56 -18.02 2.63
CA GLY A 156 4.42 -18.73 3.20
C GLY A 156 4.60 -20.25 3.30
N ASN A 157 5.67 -20.80 2.74
CA ASN A 157 6.04 -22.20 2.86
C ASN A 157 7.44 -22.31 3.45
N ARG A 158 7.62 -23.21 4.44
CA ARG A 158 8.94 -23.52 4.97
C ARG A 158 9.77 -24.24 3.90
N GLN A 159 11.00 -23.79 3.69
CA GLN A 159 11.93 -24.35 2.71
C GLN A 159 13.13 -24.96 3.42
N ALA A 160 13.64 -26.07 2.90
CA ALA A 160 14.90 -26.63 3.33
C ALA A 160 16.05 -25.68 3.04
N THR A 161 16.86 -25.38 4.07
CA THR A 161 18.02 -24.48 3.98
C THR A 161 19.34 -25.20 4.22
N ARG A 162 19.35 -26.20 5.12
CA ARG A 162 20.60 -26.84 5.57
C ARG A 162 20.41 -28.32 5.86
N PHE A 163 21.44 -29.11 5.57
CA PHE A 163 21.59 -30.50 5.99
C PHE A 163 22.62 -30.56 7.12
N ILE A 164 22.27 -31.18 8.24
CA ILE A 164 23.11 -31.28 9.44
C ILE A 164 23.33 -32.79 9.70
N PRO A 165 24.46 -33.36 9.25
CA PRO A 165 24.69 -34.79 9.34
C PRO A 165 24.91 -35.27 10.78
N SER A 166 24.56 -36.52 11.03
CA SER A 166 24.91 -37.23 12.26
C SER A 166 26.41 -37.57 12.29
N GLU A 167 26.95 -37.94 13.46
CA GLU A 167 28.36 -38.32 13.59
C GLU A 167 28.67 -39.52 12.69
N GLY A 168 29.75 -39.41 11.90
CA GLY A 168 30.16 -40.46 10.96
C GLY A 168 29.26 -40.58 9.71
N VAL A 169 28.37 -39.62 9.44
CA VAL A 169 27.57 -39.53 8.21
C VAL A 169 28.07 -38.37 7.35
N MET A 170 28.25 -38.59 6.05
CA MET A 170 28.60 -37.49 5.14
C MET A 170 27.36 -36.64 4.84
N GLU A 171 27.53 -35.32 4.71
CA GLU A 171 26.43 -34.42 4.34
C GLU A 171 25.74 -34.84 3.03
N LYS A 172 26.51 -35.34 2.05
CA LYS A 172 26.00 -35.90 0.79
C LYS A 172 25.15 -37.15 1.00
N GLU A 173 25.54 -38.04 1.92
CA GLU A 173 24.76 -39.25 2.24
C GLU A 173 23.41 -38.89 2.87
N LEU A 174 23.40 -37.92 3.78
CA LEU A 174 22.16 -37.37 4.34
C LEU A 174 21.29 -36.76 3.25
N ALA A 175 21.86 -35.96 2.35
CA ALA A 175 21.12 -35.32 1.27
C ALA A 175 20.51 -36.33 0.29
N GLU A 176 21.23 -37.41 -0.05
CA GLU A 176 20.71 -38.51 -0.89
C GLU A 176 19.53 -39.23 -0.23
N ALA A 177 19.66 -39.57 1.05
CA ALA A 177 18.57 -40.19 1.81
C ALA A 177 17.36 -39.25 1.95
N ALA A 178 17.60 -37.97 2.25
CA ALA A 178 16.58 -36.93 2.35
C ALA A 178 15.85 -36.71 1.02
N HIS A 179 16.59 -36.71 -0.10
CA HIS A 179 16.03 -36.62 -1.45
C HIS A 179 15.09 -37.80 -1.72
N LEU A 180 15.56 -39.03 -1.54
CA LEU A 180 14.77 -40.26 -1.76
C LEU A 180 13.51 -40.30 -0.89
N ALA A 181 13.62 -39.98 0.40
CA ALA A 181 12.48 -39.93 1.32
C ALA A 181 11.49 -38.79 1.00
N SER A 182 11.90 -37.80 0.20
CA SER A 182 11.06 -36.66 -0.19
C SER A 182 10.43 -36.79 -1.56
N LEU A 183 10.79 -37.79 -2.38
CA LEU A 183 10.27 -37.92 -3.75
C LEU A 183 8.75 -38.16 -3.78
N ALA A 184 8.21 -38.90 -2.82
CA ALA A 184 6.78 -39.14 -2.66
C ALA A 184 6.10 -38.17 -1.68
N ASP A 185 6.83 -37.14 -1.24
CA ASP A 185 6.31 -36.10 -0.37
C ASP A 185 5.94 -34.87 -1.21
N GLU A 186 4.68 -34.83 -1.64
CA GLU A 186 4.17 -33.77 -2.51
C GLU A 186 3.99 -32.41 -1.81
N THR A 187 4.22 -32.34 -0.49
CA THR A 187 4.15 -31.09 0.28
C THR A 187 5.20 -30.07 -0.17
N ALA A 188 5.01 -28.80 0.18
CA ALA A 188 5.97 -27.75 -0.16
C ALA A 188 7.33 -28.00 0.51
N GLU A 189 7.31 -28.52 1.73
CA GLU A 189 8.47 -28.94 2.51
C GLU A 189 9.21 -30.08 1.79
N GLY A 190 8.49 -31.13 1.37
CA GLY A 190 9.04 -32.25 0.61
C GLY A 190 9.73 -31.82 -0.68
N ARG A 191 9.05 -31.02 -1.49
CA ARG A 191 9.61 -30.47 -2.73
C ARG A 191 10.84 -29.58 -2.48
N SER A 192 10.85 -28.81 -1.38
CA SER A 192 11.98 -27.96 -1.04
C SER A 192 13.25 -28.74 -0.71
N ILE A 193 13.10 -29.91 -0.08
CA ILE A 193 14.22 -30.81 0.26
C ILE A 193 14.81 -31.41 -1.02
N VAL A 194 13.95 -31.88 -1.93
CA VAL A 194 14.38 -32.39 -3.26
C VAL A 194 15.16 -31.30 -4.01
N LYS A 195 14.62 -30.08 -4.04
CA LYS A 195 15.26 -28.93 -4.69
C LYS A 195 16.63 -28.62 -4.07
N LEU A 196 16.74 -28.53 -2.74
CA LEU A 196 18.00 -28.23 -2.05
C LEU A 196 19.05 -29.32 -2.32
N ALA A 197 18.66 -30.59 -2.27
CA ALA A 197 19.56 -31.72 -2.49
C ALA A 197 20.12 -31.70 -3.93
N ASN A 198 19.26 -31.47 -4.92
CA ASN A 198 19.66 -31.39 -6.34
C ASN A 198 20.55 -30.19 -6.62
N GLN A 199 20.24 -29.01 -6.05
CA GLN A 199 21.02 -27.79 -6.25
C GLN A 199 22.42 -27.88 -5.64
N ARG A 200 22.58 -28.54 -4.49
CA ARG A 200 23.84 -28.52 -3.73
C ARG A 200 24.76 -29.70 -4.02
N PHE A 201 24.21 -30.86 -4.39
CA PHE A 201 24.98 -32.10 -4.55
C PHE A 201 24.85 -32.75 -5.92
N GLU A 202 24.16 -32.11 -6.87
CA GLU A 202 23.95 -32.61 -8.24
C GLU A 202 23.54 -34.08 -8.28
N ILE A 203 22.58 -34.45 -7.42
CA ILE A 203 22.12 -35.83 -7.29
C ILE A 203 21.50 -36.24 -8.63
N GLN A 204 22.25 -36.97 -9.44
CA GLN A 204 21.73 -37.56 -10.67
C GLN A 204 20.63 -38.54 -10.27
N GLY A 205 19.46 -38.41 -10.89
CA GLY A 205 18.34 -39.33 -10.66
C GLY A 205 18.84 -40.75 -10.88
N ARG A 206 18.94 -41.54 -9.80
CA ARG A 206 19.14 -42.98 -9.94
C ARG A 206 17.96 -43.49 -10.79
N ASN A 207 18.22 -44.41 -11.71
CA ASN A 207 17.15 -45.09 -12.45
C ASN A 207 16.28 -45.86 -11.45
N LEU A 208 15.23 -45.20 -10.96
CA LEU A 208 14.28 -45.76 -9.98
C LEU A 208 13.48 -46.93 -10.59
N GLU A 209 13.48 -47.06 -11.91
CA GLU A 209 12.85 -48.17 -12.64
C GLU A 209 13.61 -49.51 -12.47
N GLU A 210 14.89 -49.49 -12.10
CA GLU A 210 15.69 -50.71 -11.88
C GLU A 210 15.68 -51.20 -10.42
N ILE A 211 15.17 -50.39 -9.50
CA ILE A 211 15.20 -50.64 -8.05
C ILE A 211 13.79 -51.03 -7.59
N LYS A 212 13.63 -52.13 -6.84
CA LYS A 212 12.34 -52.47 -6.20
C LYS A 212 12.07 -51.47 -5.06
N SER A 213 11.52 -50.31 -5.40
CA SER A 213 11.18 -49.25 -4.45
C SER A 213 9.69 -49.20 -4.18
N SER A 214 9.30 -49.17 -2.90
CA SER A 214 7.93 -48.85 -2.46
C SER A 214 7.94 -47.51 -1.74
N PHE A 215 7.27 -46.51 -2.30
CA PHE A 215 7.21 -45.17 -1.72
C PHE A 215 6.18 -45.07 -0.60
N ILE A 216 6.54 -44.36 0.46
CA ILE A 216 5.68 -44.07 1.60
C ILE A 216 5.28 -42.59 1.50
N PRO A 217 4.04 -42.28 1.05
CA PRO A 217 3.58 -40.91 0.92
C PRO A 217 3.51 -40.23 2.29
N PHE A 218 3.60 -38.91 2.30
CA PHE A 218 3.44 -38.14 3.53
C PHE A 218 2.06 -38.34 4.16
N SER A 219 2.03 -38.56 5.47
CA SER A 219 0.78 -38.64 6.25
C SER A 219 0.83 -37.71 7.45
N ALA A 220 -0.21 -36.88 7.60
CA ALA A 220 -0.35 -35.99 8.75
C ALA A 220 -0.47 -36.76 10.09
N LYS A 221 -0.94 -38.01 10.07
CA LYS A 221 -1.02 -38.86 11.27
C LYS A 221 0.36 -39.31 11.75
N THR A 222 1.23 -39.74 10.82
CA THR A 222 2.59 -40.19 11.15
C THR A 222 3.56 -39.03 11.26
N ARG A 223 3.27 -37.91 10.58
CA ARG A 223 4.17 -36.76 10.37
C ARG A 223 5.50 -37.18 9.71
N MET A 224 5.44 -38.20 8.86
CA MET A 224 6.59 -38.81 8.17
C MET A 224 6.26 -39.16 6.72
N SER A 225 7.30 -39.22 5.89
CA SER A 225 7.31 -39.72 4.50
C SER A 225 8.61 -40.47 4.25
N GLY A 226 8.68 -41.29 3.19
CA GLY A 226 9.87 -42.10 2.95
C GLY A 226 9.82 -43.00 1.73
N VAL A 227 10.76 -43.94 1.68
CA VAL A 227 10.83 -44.98 0.66
C VAL A 227 11.46 -46.25 1.26
N ASN A 228 10.95 -47.40 0.84
CA ASN A 228 11.57 -48.69 1.09
C ASN A 228 12.28 -49.15 -0.18
N ILE A 229 13.59 -49.38 -0.09
CA ILE A 229 14.47 -49.79 -1.19
C ILE A 229 15.20 -51.07 -0.77
N ASP A 230 15.00 -52.16 -1.52
CA ASP A 230 15.67 -53.44 -1.31
C ASP A 230 15.58 -53.98 0.14
N GLY A 231 14.47 -53.67 0.83
CA GLY A 231 14.23 -54.06 2.21
C GLY A 231 14.80 -53.11 3.28
N SER A 232 15.49 -52.03 2.88
CA SER A 232 15.93 -50.95 3.77
C SER A 232 14.95 -49.78 3.68
N GLU A 233 14.50 -49.30 4.84
CA GLU A 233 13.52 -48.23 4.96
C GLU A 233 14.21 -46.89 5.24
N ILE A 234 14.00 -45.91 4.37
CA ILE A 234 14.47 -44.53 4.55
C ILE A 234 13.27 -43.64 4.85
N LEU A 235 13.24 -43.06 6.05
CA LEU A 235 12.17 -42.16 6.48
C LEU A 235 12.72 -40.77 6.80
N LYS A 236 11.87 -39.78 6.60
CA LYS A 236 12.03 -38.44 7.15
C LYS A 236 10.75 -38.00 7.85
N GLY A 237 10.89 -37.11 8.83
CA GLY A 237 9.72 -36.46 9.43
C GLY A 237 10.03 -35.67 10.69
N ALA A 238 8.99 -35.38 11.47
CA ALA A 238 9.13 -34.67 12.74
C ALA A 238 10.07 -35.42 13.70
N ALA A 239 10.88 -34.67 14.45
CA ALA A 239 11.90 -35.24 15.34
C ALA A 239 11.33 -36.30 16.29
N ASP A 240 10.19 -36.04 16.94
CA ASP A 240 9.53 -36.97 17.86
C ASP A 240 8.99 -38.24 17.16
N SER A 241 8.45 -38.10 15.95
CA SER A 241 7.93 -39.24 15.16
C SER A 241 9.06 -40.18 14.75
N VAL A 242 10.14 -39.62 14.20
CA VAL A 242 11.30 -40.40 13.75
C VAL A 242 12.02 -41.02 14.95
N ALA A 243 12.19 -40.28 16.05
CA ALA A 243 12.76 -40.82 17.29
C ALA A 243 11.95 -42.01 17.84
N SER A 244 10.62 -41.94 17.76
CA SER A 244 9.74 -43.04 18.19
C SER A 244 9.91 -44.26 17.29
N HIS A 245 9.93 -44.06 15.96
CA HIS A 245 10.14 -45.12 14.98
C HIS A 245 11.48 -45.83 15.17
N VAL A 246 12.58 -45.08 15.26
CA VAL A 246 13.93 -45.62 15.46
C VAL A 246 14.03 -46.47 16.72
N ARG A 247 13.37 -46.06 17.83
CA ARG A 247 13.32 -46.85 19.07
C ARG A 247 12.57 -48.17 18.92
N THR A 248 11.49 -48.21 18.13
CA THR A 248 10.78 -49.48 17.86
C THR A 248 11.63 -50.50 17.12
N LEU A 249 12.61 -50.02 16.34
CA LEU A 249 13.60 -50.83 15.63
C LEU A 249 14.86 -51.12 16.48
N GLY A 250 14.87 -50.73 17.76
CA GLY A 250 16.00 -50.94 18.68
C GLY A 250 17.17 -49.96 18.52
N GLY A 251 16.99 -48.86 17.75
CA GLY A 251 17.97 -47.78 17.64
C GLY A 251 17.78 -46.68 18.68
N ASP A 252 18.75 -45.77 18.77
CA ASP A 252 18.63 -44.53 19.56
C ASP A 252 19.03 -43.31 18.73
N VAL A 253 18.57 -42.13 19.16
CA VAL A 253 18.91 -40.85 18.52
C VAL A 253 20.23 -40.34 19.12
N PRO A 254 21.29 -40.18 18.31
CA PRO A 254 22.58 -39.66 18.77
C PRO A 254 22.49 -38.29 19.44
N GLU A 255 23.38 -38.01 20.40
CA GLU A 255 23.33 -36.75 21.17
C GLU A 255 23.60 -35.52 20.29
N ASN A 256 24.49 -35.62 19.31
CA ASN A 256 24.75 -34.54 18.35
C ASN A 256 23.50 -34.20 17.52
N VAL A 257 22.66 -35.19 17.18
CA VAL A 257 21.37 -34.96 16.50
C VAL A 257 20.38 -34.28 17.44
N LYS A 258 20.31 -34.69 18.71
CA LYS A 258 19.47 -34.02 19.73
C LYS A 258 19.89 -32.55 19.94
N VAL A 259 21.20 -32.27 19.89
CA VAL A 259 21.73 -30.89 19.92
C VAL A 259 21.33 -30.13 18.66
N ALA A 260 21.53 -30.70 17.46
CA ALA A 260 21.14 -30.06 16.20
C ALA A 260 19.63 -29.75 16.11
N VAL A 261 18.77 -30.66 16.59
CA VAL A 261 17.32 -30.42 16.69
C VAL A 261 17.02 -29.22 17.60
N ARG A 262 17.68 -29.13 18.76
CA ARG A 262 17.53 -27.99 19.69
C ARG A 262 18.03 -26.69 19.08
N GLU A 263 19.19 -26.70 18.43
CA GLU A 263 19.77 -25.51 17.78
C GLU A 263 18.85 -24.97 16.69
N VAL A 264 18.35 -25.84 15.80
CA VAL A 264 17.41 -25.45 14.74
C VAL A 264 16.14 -24.85 15.32
N ALA A 265 15.59 -25.47 16.38
CA ALA A 265 14.40 -24.94 17.05
C ALA A 265 14.65 -23.58 17.72
N GLN A 266 15.83 -23.38 18.33
CA GLN A 266 16.20 -22.12 19.01
C GLN A 266 16.33 -20.94 18.05
N ILE A 267 16.79 -21.16 16.82
CA ILE A 267 16.89 -20.11 15.79
C ILE A 267 15.58 -19.91 15.00
N GLY A 268 14.51 -20.60 15.39
CA GLY A 268 13.18 -20.47 14.80
C GLY A 268 12.90 -21.38 13.61
N GLY A 269 13.83 -22.28 13.26
CA GLY A 269 13.65 -23.28 12.21
C GLY A 269 12.81 -24.47 12.68
N THR A 270 12.33 -25.26 11.72
CA THR A 270 11.64 -26.54 11.96
C THR A 270 12.60 -27.68 11.62
N PRO A 271 13.05 -28.48 12.61
CA PRO A 271 13.93 -29.61 12.36
C PRO A 271 13.14 -30.84 11.87
N LEU A 272 13.53 -31.38 10.72
CA LEU A 272 13.12 -32.72 10.29
C LEU A 272 14.28 -33.69 10.45
N VAL A 273 14.02 -34.89 10.95
CA VAL A 273 15.05 -35.92 11.13
C VAL A 273 14.94 -36.94 10.00
N VAL A 274 16.08 -37.44 9.52
CA VAL A 274 16.17 -38.49 8.51
C VAL A 274 16.80 -39.72 9.13
N CYS A 275 16.20 -40.90 8.92
CA CYS A 275 16.77 -42.18 9.32
C CYS A 275 16.76 -43.18 8.17
N ARG A 276 17.69 -44.13 8.24
CA ARG A 276 17.69 -45.36 7.45
C ARG A 276 17.66 -46.51 8.44
N ASP A 277 16.60 -47.29 8.41
CA ASP A 277 16.31 -48.35 9.37
C ASP A 277 16.40 -47.83 10.81
N SER A 278 17.21 -48.45 11.67
CA SER A 278 17.45 -48.02 13.06
C SER A 278 18.53 -46.92 13.20
N LYS A 279 19.14 -46.45 12.11
CA LYS A 279 20.22 -45.45 12.14
C LYS A 279 19.73 -44.06 11.73
N VAL A 280 19.92 -43.08 12.60
CA VAL A 280 19.66 -41.67 12.29
C VAL A 280 20.81 -41.09 11.46
N LEU A 281 20.46 -40.51 10.31
CA LEU A 281 21.42 -39.93 9.37
C LEU A 281 21.68 -38.45 9.63
N GLY A 282 20.72 -37.72 10.19
CA GLY A 282 20.88 -36.32 10.58
C GLY A 282 19.59 -35.52 10.56
N VAL A 283 19.73 -34.18 10.55
CA VAL A 283 18.64 -33.20 10.61
C VAL A 283 18.62 -32.37 9.33
N ILE A 284 17.42 -32.06 8.84
CA ILE A 284 17.16 -31.07 7.80
C ILE A 284 16.55 -29.86 8.50
N GLU A 285 17.17 -28.70 8.27
CA GLU A 285 16.64 -27.42 8.73
C GLU A 285 15.63 -26.90 7.70
N LEU A 286 14.39 -26.70 8.13
CA LEU A 286 13.39 -25.95 7.37
C LEU A 286 13.24 -24.55 7.95
N LYS A 287 13.25 -23.52 7.10
CA LYS A 287 13.05 -22.12 7.48
C LYS A 287 11.95 -21.48 6.64
N ASP A 288 11.16 -20.60 7.25
CA ASP A 288 10.23 -19.75 6.50
C ASP A 288 11.02 -18.59 5.86
N ILE A 289 11.09 -18.55 4.54
CA ILE A 289 11.99 -17.65 3.82
C ILE A 289 11.34 -16.27 3.66
N VAL A 290 12.02 -15.24 4.16
CA VAL A 290 11.64 -13.84 3.99
C VAL A 290 11.76 -13.44 2.51
N LYS A 291 10.76 -12.72 1.98
CA LYS A 291 10.76 -12.28 0.58
C LYS A 291 11.92 -11.32 0.30
N GLU A 292 12.51 -11.46 -0.89
CA GLU A 292 13.53 -10.54 -1.37
C GLU A 292 12.98 -9.10 -1.45
N GLY A 293 13.78 -8.12 -1.07
CA GLY A 293 13.42 -6.70 -1.13
C GLY A 293 12.52 -6.19 -0.01
N ILE A 294 11.99 -7.05 0.88
CA ILE A 294 11.04 -6.61 1.92
C ILE A 294 11.69 -5.70 2.96
N LYS A 295 12.97 -5.94 3.26
CA LYS A 295 13.73 -5.20 4.28
C LYS A 295 13.94 -3.75 3.86
N GLU A 296 14.26 -3.54 2.60
CA GLU A 296 14.40 -2.21 2.00
C GLU A 296 13.05 -1.47 2.05
N ARG A 297 11.95 -2.17 1.76
CA ARG A 297 10.60 -1.58 1.81
C ARG A 297 10.18 -1.16 3.22
N PHE A 298 10.47 -1.97 4.24
CA PHE A 298 10.21 -1.59 5.63
C PHE A 298 11.10 -0.45 6.09
N ALA A 299 12.34 -0.37 5.60
CA ALA A 299 13.20 0.80 5.83
C ALA A 299 12.61 2.08 5.21
N GLU A 300 12.06 2.02 3.99
CA GLU A 300 11.35 3.14 3.36
C GLU A 300 10.15 3.61 4.19
N LEU A 301 9.30 2.68 4.65
CA LEU A 301 8.16 3.00 5.52
C LEU A 301 8.59 3.63 6.84
N ARG A 302 9.67 3.13 7.46
CA ARG A 302 10.22 3.68 8.70
C ARG A 302 10.74 5.10 8.51
N GLN A 303 11.39 5.40 7.37
CA GLN A 303 11.80 6.77 7.01
C GLN A 303 10.61 7.71 6.81
N MET A 304 9.45 7.18 6.41
CA MET A 304 8.19 7.92 6.32
C MET A 304 7.47 8.07 7.66
N GLY A 305 8.03 7.51 8.74
CA GLY A 305 7.44 7.56 10.09
C GLY A 305 6.39 6.50 10.36
N ILE A 306 6.27 5.49 9.50
CA ILE A 306 5.27 4.41 9.63
C ILE A 306 5.91 3.24 10.38
N LYS A 307 5.32 2.86 11.52
CA LYS A 307 5.75 1.70 12.31
C LYS A 307 5.22 0.42 11.67
N THR A 308 6.06 -0.59 11.55
CA THR A 308 5.71 -1.91 11.01
C THR A 308 5.70 -2.97 12.11
N VAL A 309 4.59 -3.68 12.25
CA VAL A 309 4.42 -4.74 13.25
C VAL A 309 4.04 -6.03 12.56
N MET A 310 4.85 -7.06 12.74
CA MET A 310 4.55 -8.40 12.25
C MET A 310 3.60 -9.12 13.22
N ILE A 311 2.57 -9.77 12.71
CA ILE A 311 1.64 -10.60 13.48
C ILE A 311 1.83 -12.04 13.06
N THR A 312 1.99 -12.94 14.03
CA THR A 312 2.15 -14.37 13.75
C THR A 312 1.59 -15.26 14.85
N GLY A 313 1.15 -16.46 14.47
CA GLY A 313 0.84 -17.54 15.41
C GLY A 313 2.06 -18.39 15.80
N ASP A 314 3.24 -18.12 15.24
CA ASP A 314 4.48 -18.79 15.63
C ASP A 314 4.90 -18.38 17.05
N ASN A 315 5.73 -19.22 17.68
CA ASN A 315 6.29 -18.95 18.99
C ASN A 315 7.21 -17.69 18.97
N PRO A 316 7.48 -17.08 20.14
CA PRO A 316 8.26 -15.84 20.22
C PRO A 316 9.67 -15.91 19.64
N LEU A 317 10.36 -17.05 19.71
CA LEU A 317 11.73 -17.20 19.20
C LEU A 317 11.75 -17.19 17.66
N THR A 318 10.84 -17.94 17.04
CA THR A 318 10.66 -17.94 15.58
C THR A 318 10.25 -16.56 15.08
N ALA A 319 9.30 -15.91 15.76
CA ALA A 319 8.84 -14.58 15.41
C ALA A 319 9.98 -13.54 15.51
N ALA A 320 10.79 -13.56 16.56
CA ALA A 320 11.92 -12.65 16.73
C ALA A 320 12.97 -12.82 15.62
N SER A 321 13.31 -14.07 15.27
CA SER A 321 14.28 -14.39 14.21
C SER A 321 13.84 -13.81 12.86
N ILE A 322 12.58 -14.02 12.48
CA ILE A 322 12.00 -13.50 11.24
C ILE A 322 11.87 -11.96 11.29
N ALA A 323 11.52 -11.39 12.44
CA ALA A 323 11.38 -9.94 12.59
C ALA A 323 12.71 -9.22 12.31
N VAL A 324 13.82 -9.74 12.85
CA VAL A 324 15.17 -9.20 12.63
C VAL A 324 15.60 -9.34 11.17
N GLU A 325 15.34 -10.49 10.55
CA GLU A 325 15.68 -10.74 9.15
C GLU A 325 14.89 -9.84 8.19
N ALA A 326 13.58 -9.72 8.40
CA ALA A 326 12.71 -8.86 7.61
C ALA A 326 12.92 -7.37 7.89
N GLY A 327 13.42 -7.00 9.08
CA GLY A 327 13.63 -5.61 9.46
C GLY A 327 12.34 -4.86 9.80
N VAL A 328 11.36 -5.53 10.43
CA VAL A 328 10.17 -4.87 11.00
C VAL A 328 10.53 -4.12 12.30
N ASP A 329 9.66 -3.22 12.76
CA ASP A 329 9.89 -2.48 14.01
C ASP A 329 9.56 -3.31 15.25
N ASP A 330 8.56 -4.18 15.16
CA ASP A 330 7.99 -4.92 16.28
C ASP A 330 7.29 -6.19 15.81
N PHE A 331 6.94 -7.08 16.75
CA PHE A 331 6.15 -8.28 16.43
C PHE A 331 5.21 -8.70 17.55
N LEU A 332 4.10 -9.33 17.17
CA LEU A 332 3.17 -10.03 18.06
C LEU A 332 3.22 -11.54 17.72
N ALA A 333 3.81 -12.32 18.62
CA ALA A 333 3.87 -13.78 18.54
C ALA A 333 2.64 -14.42 19.20
N GLU A 334 2.37 -15.68 18.87
CA GLU A 334 1.24 -16.47 19.38
C GLU A 334 -0.11 -15.70 19.34
N ALA A 335 -0.30 -14.91 18.28
CA ALA A 335 -1.39 -13.94 18.19
C ALA A 335 -2.77 -14.63 18.07
N THR A 336 -3.61 -14.50 19.10
CA THR A 336 -5.03 -14.85 19.02
C THR A 336 -5.83 -13.74 18.32
N PRO A 337 -7.03 -14.03 17.76
CA PRO A 337 -7.89 -13.00 17.17
C PRO A 337 -8.17 -11.81 18.11
N GLU A 338 -8.34 -12.08 19.41
CA GLU A 338 -8.57 -11.07 20.45
C GLU A 338 -7.32 -10.22 20.68
N ALA A 339 -6.14 -10.84 20.68
CA ALA A 339 -4.87 -10.12 20.79
C ALA A 339 -4.64 -9.18 19.60
N LYS A 340 -4.98 -9.62 18.37
CA LYS A 340 -4.93 -8.75 17.17
C LYS A 340 -5.83 -7.53 17.33
N LEU A 341 -7.08 -7.74 17.77
CA LEU A 341 -8.04 -6.66 18.02
C LEU A 341 -7.59 -5.69 19.13
N ALA A 342 -7.05 -6.23 20.22
CA ALA A 342 -6.54 -5.44 21.33
C ALA A 342 -5.38 -4.54 20.88
N LEU A 343 -4.44 -5.08 20.09
CA LEU A 343 -3.33 -4.32 19.54
C LEU A 343 -3.79 -3.18 18.61
N ILE A 344 -4.78 -3.43 17.76
CA ILE A 344 -5.37 -2.39 16.89
C ILE A 344 -5.95 -1.27 17.75
N ARG A 345 -6.76 -1.62 18.76
CA ARG A 345 -7.40 -0.65 19.66
C ARG A 345 -6.39 0.13 20.49
N GLU A 346 -5.32 -0.51 20.93
CA GLU A 346 -4.25 0.15 21.67
C GLU A 346 -3.63 1.27 20.83
N TYR A 347 -3.24 0.97 19.59
CA TYR A 347 -2.70 1.99 18.68
C TYR A 347 -3.72 3.09 18.36
N GLN A 348 -4.97 2.74 18.09
CA GLN A 348 -6.05 3.70 17.83
C GLN A 348 -6.33 4.61 19.04
N THR A 349 -6.32 4.07 20.26
CA THR A 349 -6.48 4.85 21.50
C THR A 349 -5.29 5.78 21.72
N GLY A 350 -4.10 5.37 21.28
CA GLY A 350 -2.91 6.22 21.20
C GLY A 350 -2.95 7.28 20.09
N GLY A 351 -4.06 7.42 19.36
CA GLY A 351 -4.24 8.40 18.30
C GLY A 351 -3.56 8.05 16.98
N ARG A 352 -3.18 6.78 16.77
CA ARG A 352 -2.52 6.30 15.55
C ARG A 352 -3.51 5.60 14.63
N LEU A 353 -3.42 5.88 13.33
CA LEU A 353 -4.20 5.16 12.32
C LEU A 353 -3.54 3.84 11.95
N VAL A 354 -4.33 2.77 11.96
CA VAL A 354 -3.85 1.40 11.79
C VAL A 354 -4.30 0.83 10.45
N ALA A 355 -3.33 0.35 9.68
CA ALA A 355 -3.58 -0.45 8.48
C ALA A 355 -3.29 -1.93 8.72
N MET A 356 -4.14 -2.80 8.20
CA MET A 356 -3.98 -4.25 8.28
C MET A 356 -4.30 -4.92 6.95
N THR A 357 -3.60 -6.01 6.66
CA THR A 357 -3.96 -6.96 5.59
C THR A 357 -4.31 -8.33 6.15
N GLY A 358 -5.21 -9.05 5.51
CA GLY A 358 -5.63 -10.39 5.92
C GLY A 358 -6.42 -11.13 4.85
N ASP A 359 -6.51 -12.46 4.98
CA ASP A 359 -7.21 -13.37 4.07
C ASP A 359 -8.21 -14.30 4.77
N GLY A 360 -8.06 -14.53 6.07
CA GLY A 360 -8.84 -15.51 6.81
C GLY A 360 -10.18 -14.99 7.33
N THR A 361 -11.11 -15.91 7.63
CA THR A 361 -12.27 -15.64 8.49
C THR A 361 -11.85 -15.13 9.87
N ASN A 362 -10.70 -15.59 10.34
CA ASN A 362 -10.15 -15.24 11.66
C ASN A 362 -9.68 -13.78 11.73
N ASP A 363 -9.36 -13.17 10.59
CA ASP A 363 -8.92 -11.78 10.51
C ASP A 363 -10.07 -10.82 10.22
N ALA A 364 -11.26 -11.31 9.84
CA ALA A 364 -12.40 -10.46 9.53
C ALA A 364 -12.76 -9.46 10.66
N PRO A 365 -12.75 -9.85 11.95
CA PRO A 365 -12.97 -8.88 13.04
C PRO A 365 -11.87 -7.82 13.11
N ALA A 366 -10.61 -8.22 12.94
CA ALA A 366 -9.46 -7.32 12.99
C ALA A 366 -9.45 -6.34 11.80
N LEU A 367 -9.78 -6.83 10.59
CA LEU A 367 -9.98 -6.03 9.39
C LEU A 367 -11.11 -5.02 9.59
N ALA A 368 -12.25 -5.42 10.16
CA ALA A 368 -13.36 -4.50 10.41
C ALA A 368 -13.03 -3.39 11.43
N GLN A 369 -12.10 -3.65 12.36
CA GLN A 369 -11.65 -2.69 13.37
C GLN A 369 -10.56 -1.73 12.85
N ALA A 370 -9.76 -2.15 11.86
CA ALA A 370 -8.68 -1.34 11.29
C ALA A 370 -9.22 -0.15 10.48
N ASP A 371 -8.48 0.96 10.48
CA ASP A 371 -8.85 2.17 9.72
C ASP A 371 -8.70 1.93 8.21
N VAL A 372 -7.68 1.15 7.84
CA VAL A 372 -7.40 0.72 6.47
C VAL A 372 -7.25 -0.79 6.47
N ALA A 373 -8.16 -1.48 5.80
CA ALA A 373 -8.27 -2.91 5.85
C ALA A 373 -8.24 -3.48 4.44
N VAL A 374 -7.14 -4.15 4.10
CA VAL A 374 -6.90 -4.70 2.76
C VAL A 374 -7.10 -6.21 2.78
N ALA A 375 -8.25 -6.63 2.29
CA ALA A 375 -8.57 -8.04 2.13
C ALA A 375 -7.91 -8.61 0.87
N MET A 376 -7.36 -9.82 0.97
CA MET A 376 -6.82 -10.52 -0.21
C MET A 376 -7.95 -11.10 -1.07
N ASN A 377 -7.78 -11.12 -2.39
CA ASN A 377 -8.78 -11.72 -3.29
C ASN A 377 -8.86 -13.25 -3.17
N SER A 378 -7.80 -13.92 -2.75
CA SER A 378 -7.85 -15.32 -2.32
C SER A 378 -8.56 -15.53 -0.98
N GLY A 379 -8.82 -14.45 -0.24
CA GLY A 379 -9.42 -14.48 1.08
C GLY A 379 -10.90 -14.83 1.09
N THR A 380 -11.40 -15.14 2.29
CA THR A 380 -12.81 -15.52 2.52
C THR A 380 -13.77 -14.37 2.20
N GLN A 381 -15.02 -14.68 1.88
CA GLN A 381 -16.03 -13.65 1.61
C GLN A 381 -16.21 -12.71 2.81
N ALA A 382 -16.17 -13.25 4.03
CA ALA A 382 -16.21 -12.47 5.26
C ALA A 382 -15.06 -11.46 5.36
N ALA A 383 -13.83 -11.85 4.97
CA ALA A 383 -12.69 -10.93 4.94
C ALA A 383 -12.87 -9.81 3.89
N LYS A 384 -13.41 -10.13 2.70
CA LYS A 384 -13.68 -9.14 1.65
C LYS A 384 -14.79 -8.14 2.00
N GLU A 385 -15.78 -8.58 2.77
CA GLU A 385 -16.86 -7.74 3.26
C GLU A 385 -16.43 -6.88 4.46
N ALA A 386 -15.52 -7.39 5.30
CA ALA A 386 -14.93 -6.65 6.42
C ALA A 386 -13.88 -5.62 5.96
N GLY A 387 -13.15 -5.92 4.89
CA GLY A 387 -12.14 -5.04 4.30
C GLY A 387 -12.75 -3.83 3.59
N ASN A 388 -12.15 -2.66 3.77
CA ASN A 388 -12.52 -1.45 3.03
C ASN A 388 -11.73 -1.30 1.70
N MET A 389 -10.80 -2.21 1.45
CA MET A 389 -10.14 -2.44 0.17
C MET A 389 -9.96 -3.93 -0.11
N VAL A 390 -9.87 -4.28 -1.39
CA VAL A 390 -9.60 -5.65 -1.86
C VAL A 390 -8.40 -5.63 -2.80
N ASP A 391 -7.36 -6.39 -2.47
CA ASP A 391 -6.22 -6.63 -3.34
C ASP A 391 -6.47 -7.82 -4.27
N LEU A 392 -6.58 -7.55 -5.57
CA LEU A 392 -6.89 -8.54 -6.60
C LEU A 392 -5.73 -9.52 -6.86
N ASP A 393 -4.48 -9.10 -6.62
CA ASP A 393 -3.31 -9.96 -6.84
C ASP A 393 -3.00 -10.85 -5.63
N SER A 394 -3.67 -10.61 -4.48
CA SER A 394 -3.39 -11.28 -3.21
C SER A 394 -1.90 -11.22 -2.85
N ASN A 395 -1.29 -10.05 -3.10
CA ASN A 395 0.07 -9.75 -2.76
C ASN A 395 0.11 -8.72 -1.62
N PRO A 396 0.29 -9.15 -0.38
CA PRO A 396 0.24 -8.29 0.79
C PRO A 396 1.38 -7.25 0.86
N THR A 397 2.43 -7.35 0.03
CA THR A 397 3.40 -6.26 -0.12
C THR A 397 2.79 -5.02 -0.79
N LYS A 398 1.63 -5.14 -1.43
CA LYS A 398 0.90 -4.00 -2.01
C LYS A 398 0.38 -3.02 -0.97
N LEU A 399 0.29 -3.42 0.30
CA LEU A 399 -0.09 -2.50 1.36
C LEU A 399 0.84 -1.27 1.40
N ILE A 400 2.13 -1.47 1.11
CA ILE A 400 3.11 -0.39 0.94
C ILE A 400 2.76 0.53 -0.24
N GLU A 401 2.35 -0.05 -1.37
CA GLU A 401 1.94 0.71 -2.56
C GLU A 401 0.65 1.51 -2.31
N ILE A 402 -0.33 0.90 -1.64
CA ILE A 402 -1.59 1.52 -1.24
C ILE A 402 -1.33 2.76 -0.38
N VAL A 403 -0.50 2.63 0.64
CA VAL A 403 -0.09 3.73 1.52
C VAL A 403 0.63 4.84 0.73
N ASN A 404 1.53 4.48 -0.19
CA ASN A 404 2.23 5.45 -1.04
C ASN A 404 1.29 6.23 -1.97
N ILE A 405 0.28 5.56 -2.53
CA ILE A 405 -0.75 6.21 -3.36
C ILE A 405 -1.59 7.17 -2.49
N GLY A 406 -1.98 6.75 -1.29
CA GLY A 406 -2.67 7.60 -0.32
C GLY A 406 -1.86 8.84 0.08
N LYS A 407 -0.57 8.67 0.42
CA LYS A 407 0.35 9.78 0.75
C LYS A 407 0.47 10.76 -0.42
N THR A 408 0.61 10.25 -1.64
CA THR A 408 0.67 11.08 -2.85
C THR A 408 -0.59 11.93 -3.01
N LEU A 409 -1.78 11.36 -2.76
CA LEU A 409 -3.04 12.08 -2.82
C LEU A 409 -3.08 13.24 -1.81
N LEU A 410 -2.70 12.99 -0.55
CA LEU A 410 -2.66 14.00 0.50
C LEU A 410 -1.63 15.11 0.22
N MET A 411 -0.42 14.74 -0.19
CA MET A 411 0.63 15.70 -0.56
C MET A 411 0.21 16.58 -1.73
N THR A 412 -0.44 16.01 -2.75
CA THR A 412 -0.92 16.77 -3.91
C THR A 412 -1.96 17.80 -3.51
N ARG A 413 -2.87 17.44 -2.60
CA ARG A 413 -3.86 18.36 -2.05
C ARG A 413 -3.19 19.49 -1.27
N GLY A 414 -2.25 19.16 -0.38
CA GLY A 414 -1.49 20.15 0.39
C GLY A 414 -0.73 21.14 -0.50
N ALA A 415 0.01 20.62 -1.49
CA ALA A 415 0.77 21.42 -2.46
C ALA A 415 -0.12 22.40 -3.24
N LEU A 416 -1.27 21.94 -3.74
CA LEU A 416 -2.21 22.80 -4.46
C LEU A 416 -2.86 23.85 -3.56
N THR A 417 -3.12 23.54 -2.28
CA THR A 417 -3.60 24.54 -1.31
C THR A 417 -2.55 25.62 -1.11
N THR A 418 -1.30 25.24 -0.83
CA THR A 418 -0.19 26.18 -0.60
C THR A 418 0.02 27.07 -1.83
N PHE A 419 0.06 26.48 -3.02
CA PHE A 419 0.20 27.22 -4.28
C PHE A 419 -0.98 28.18 -4.50
N SER A 420 -2.22 27.71 -4.31
CA SER A 420 -3.42 28.51 -4.55
C SER A 420 -3.53 29.70 -3.60
N VAL A 421 -3.17 29.54 -2.32
CA VAL A 421 -3.20 30.63 -1.34
C VAL A 421 -2.08 31.63 -1.60
N ALA A 422 -0.87 31.16 -1.93
CA ALA A 422 0.26 32.05 -2.26
C ALA A 422 -0.02 32.91 -3.52
N ASN A 423 -0.76 32.36 -4.48
CA ASN A 423 -1.14 33.05 -5.71
C ASN A 423 -1.98 34.32 -5.47
N ASP A 424 -2.80 34.34 -4.42
CA ASP A 424 -3.67 35.48 -4.13
C ASP A 424 -2.86 36.78 -3.90
N VAL A 425 -1.62 36.69 -3.43
CA VAL A 425 -0.73 37.86 -3.25
C VAL A 425 -0.55 38.64 -4.55
N ALA A 426 -0.20 37.95 -5.65
CA ALA A 426 -0.01 38.61 -6.93
C ALA A 426 -1.33 39.16 -7.49
N LYS A 427 -2.44 38.44 -7.27
CA LYS A 427 -3.77 38.91 -7.69
C LYS A 427 -4.17 40.20 -6.97
N TYR A 428 -3.82 40.37 -5.69
CA TYR A 428 -4.03 41.63 -4.98
C TYR A 428 -3.25 42.77 -5.62
N PHE A 429 -1.96 42.56 -5.94
CA PHE A 429 -1.12 43.56 -6.59
C PHE A 429 -1.55 43.89 -8.02
N ALA A 430 -2.23 42.98 -8.73
CA ALA A 430 -2.77 43.25 -10.05
C ALA A 430 -4.10 44.04 -9.99
N ILE A 431 -5.04 43.60 -9.14
CA ILE A 431 -6.42 44.07 -9.21
C ILE A 431 -6.66 45.29 -8.32
N LEU A 432 -6.07 45.39 -7.12
CA LEU A 432 -6.34 46.53 -6.23
C LEU A 432 -5.88 47.87 -6.81
N PRO A 433 -4.65 48.03 -7.33
CA PRO A 433 -4.23 49.30 -7.93
C PRO A 433 -5.10 49.68 -9.13
N ALA A 434 -5.47 48.68 -9.94
CA ALA A 434 -6.32 48.88 -11.12
C ALA A 434 -7.76 49.26 -10.76
N ALA A 435 -8.38 48.55 -9.81
CA ALA A 435 -9.76 48.78 -9.39
C ALA A 435 -9.95 50.17 -8.76
N PHE A 436 -8.94 50.64 -8.02
CA PHE A 436 -8.97 51.94 -7.35
C PHE A 436 -8.24 53.05 -8.11
N ALA A 437 -7.70 52.81 -9.31
CA ALA A 437 -6.91 53.79 -10.06
C ALA A 437 -7.61 55.15 -10.25
N SER A 438 -8.94 55.14 -10.38
CA SER A 438 -9.73 56.37 -10.52
C SER A 438 -10.10 57.05 -9.19
N THR A 439 -10.17 56.29 -8.10
CA THR A 439 -10.63 56.77 -6.78
C THR A 439 -9.47 57.17 -5.88
N TYR A 440 -8.36 56.40 -5.93
CA TYR A 440 -7.14 56.62 -5.16
C TYR A 440 -5.92 56.46 -6.09
N PRO A 441 -5.55 57.50 -6.84
CA PRO A 441 -4.43 57.44 -7.79
C PRO A 441 -3.10 57.03 -7.14
N ASP A 442 -2.89 57.37 -5.87
CA ASP A 442 -1.68 57.02 -5.10
C ASP A 442 -1.49 55.51 -4.96
N LEU A 443 -2.57 54.71 -5.01
CA LEU A 443 -2.47 53.25 -5.00
C LEU A 443 -1.83 52.68 -6.26
N LYS A 444 -1.63 53.47 -7.31
CA LYS A 444 -0.82 53.08 -8.46
C LYS A 444 0.63 52.76 -8.07
N ALA A 445 1.14 53.30 -6.97
CA ALA A 445 2.46 52.93 -6.43
C ALA A 445 2.53 51.45 -6.00
N LEU A 446 1.39 50.80 -5.75
CA LEU A 446 1.31 49.37 -5.46
C LEU A 446 1.28 48.51 -6.73
N ASP A 447 1.24 49.09 -7.93
CA ASP A 447 1.38 48.33 -9.18
C ASP A 447 2.85 47.93 -9.41
N VAL A 448 3.29 46.94 -8.64
CA VAL A 448 4.65 46.36 -8.72
C VAL A 448 4.91 45.75 -10.10
N MET A 449 3.88 45.32 -10.82
CA MET A 449 3.99 44.71 -12.15
C MET A 449 4.03 45.74 -13.29
N SER A 450 3.73 47.02 -13.00
CA SER A 450 3.67 48.11 -13.98
C SER A 450 2.80 47.73 -15.18
N LEU A 451 1.54 47.36 -14.92
CA LEU A 451 0.59 46.87 -15.93
C LEU A 451 0.12 48.01 -16.84
N THR A 452 -0.26 47.66 -18.07
CA THR A 452 -0.45 48.63 -19.17
C THR A 452 -1.62 49.58 -18.92
N SER A 453 -2.75 49.06 -18.47
CA SER A 453 -3.95 49.83 -18.15
C SER A 453 -4.74 49.17 -17.01
N PRO A 454 -5.62 49.90 -16.29
CA PRO A 454 -6.49 49.28 -15.28
C PRO A 454 -7.40 48.18 -15.85
N ALA A 455 -7.85 48.31 -17.10
CA ALA A 455 -8.70 47.31 -17.73
C ALA A 455 -7.92 46.04 -18.07
N SER A 456 -6.76 46.19 -18.73
CA SER A 456 -5.87 45.07 -19.07
C SER A 456 -5.34 44.35 -17.83
N ALA A 457 -5.05 45.06 -16.74
CA ALA A 457 -4.64 44.45 -15.47
C ALA A 457 -5.69 43.47 -14.93
N ILE A 458 -6.97 43.90 -14.89
CA ILE A 458 -8.08 43.08 -14.40
C ILE A 458 -8.31 41.90 -15.34
N ILE A 459 -8.33 42.13 -16.66
CA ILE A 459 -8.50 41.08 -17.66
C ILE A 459 -7.37 40.04 -17.55
N SER A 460 -6.12 40.49 -17.43
CA SER A 460 -4.94 39.62 -17.29
C SER A 460 -5.02 38.73 -16.05
N ALA A 461 -5.44 39.31 -14.92
CA ALA A 461 -5.65 38.55 -13.69
C ALA A 461 -6.75 37.48 -13.85
N VAL A 462 -7.87 37.81 -14.50
CA VAL A 462 -8.98 36.88 -14.76
C VAL A 462 -8.55 35.76 -15.71
N ILE A 463 -7.86 36.08 -16.81
CA ILE A 463 -7.33 35.09 -17.77
C ILE A 463 -6.34 34.16 -17.06
N PHE A 464 -5.42 34.71 -16.28
CA PHE A 464 -4.46 33.90 -15.51
C PHE A 464 -5.18 32.93 -14.56
N ASN A 465 -6.20 33.41 -13.83
CA ASN A 465 -6.99 32.60 -12.91
C ASN A 465 -7.70 31.42 -13.61
N ALA A 466 -8.10 31.58 -14.88
CA ALA A 466 -8.67 30.50 -15.66
C ALA A 466 -7.59 29.52 -16.18
N LEU A 467 -6.48 30.03 -16.73
CA LEU A 467 -5.42 29.22 -17.33
C LEU A 467 -4.65 28.40 -16.29
N VAL A 468 -4.47 28.93 -15.07
CA VAL A 468 -3.75 28.22 -14.01
C VAL A 468 -4.46 26.93 -13.61
N ILE A 469 -5.80 26.88 -13.69
CA ILE A 469 -6.56 25.65 -13.43
C ILE A 469 -6.16 24.57 -14.44
N ILE A 470 -6.18 24.91 -15.74
CA ILE A 470 -5.81 23.99 -16.83
C ILE A 470 -4.37 23.51 -16.65
N ALA A 471 -3.45 24.42 -16.34
CA ALA A 471 -2.03 24.11 -16.13
C ALA A 471 -1.79 23.15 -14.95
N LEU A 472 -2.64 23.20 -13.92
CA LEU A 472 -2.53 22.37 -12.72
C LEU A 472 -3.29 21.03 -12.80
N VAL A 473 -4.18 20.84 -13.79
CA VAL A 473 -4.87 19.54 -14.00
C VAL A 473 -3.90 18.37 -14.12
N PRO A 474 -2.81 18.43 -14.92
CA PRO A 474 -1.84 17.33 -14.99
C PRO A 474 -1.20 17.01 -13.63
N LEU A 475 -0.92 18.03 -12.81
CA LEU A 475 -0.37 17.84 -11.47
C LEU A 475 -1.40 17.18 -10.54
N ALA A 476 -2.66 17.62 -10.59
CA ALA A 476 -3.75 17.02 -9.82
C ALA A 476 -3.97 15.54 -10.19
N ILE A 477 -3.85 15.18 -11.47
CA ILE A 477 -4.07 13.82 -11.97
C ILE A 477 -2.84 12.92 -11.82
N ARG A 478 -1.61 13.42 -11.95
CA ARG A 478 -0.36 12.64 -11.79
C ARG A 478 0.12 12.55 -10.36
N GLY A 479 -0.18 13.58 -9.56
CA GLY A 479 0.22 13.69 -8.18
C GLY A 479 1.66 14.17 -8.00
N VAL A 480 1.94 14.67 -6.80
CA VAL A 480 3.27 15.08 -6.36
C VAL A 480 4.10 13.85 -5.98
N LYS A 481 5.35 13.77 -6.43
CA LYS A 481 6.21 12.63 -6.09
C LYS A 481 6.51 12.63 -4.59
N SER A 482 6.10 11.57 -3.90
CA SER A 482 6.45 11.32 -2.50
C SER A 482 7.95 11.02 -2.38
N ARG A 483 8.61 11.59 -1.37
CA ARG A 483 9.97 11.24 -0.96
C ARG A 483 9.94 10.80 0.51
N PRO A 484 10.67 9.75 0.90
CA PRO A 484 10.72 9.27 2.27
C PRO A 484 11.59 10.21 3.14
N VAL A 485 11.04 11.37 3.47
CA VAL A 485 11.68 12.38 4.33
C VAL A 485 10.73 12.75 5.46
N GLY A 486 11.30 13.19 6.59
CA GLY A 486 10.51 13.54 7.77
C GLY A 486 9.54 14.71 7.54
N ALA A 487 8.50 14.80 8.37
CA ALA A 487 7.43 15.79 8.23
C ALA A 487 7.91 17.24 8.16
N ALA A 488 8.91 17.63 8.97
CA ALA A 488 9.46 18.98 8.96
C ALA A 488 10.14 19.33 7.62
N GLN A 489 10.85 18.37 7.03
CA GLN A 489 11.48 18.56 5.73
C GLN A 489 10.45 18.60 4.61
N LEU A 490 9.44 17.72 4.64
CA LEU A 490 8.31 17.77 3.71
C LEU A 490 7.60 19.12 3.73
N LEU A 491 7.33 19.67 4.91
CA LEU A 491 6.70 20.98 5.04
C LEU A 491 7.57 22.09 4.45
N ARG A 492 8.87 22.10 4.77
CA ARG A 492 9.82 23.09 4.25
C ARG A 492 9.89 23.03 2.72
N ASP A 493 10.05 21.84 2.17
CA ASP A 493 10.17 21.63 0.73
C ASP A 493 8.86 22.00 0.02
N ASN A 494 7.71 21.70 0.62
CA ASN A 494 6.40 22.12 0.12
C ASN A 494 6.26 23.66 0.09
N MET A 495 6.65 24.34 1.16
CA MET A 495 6.63 25.82 1.22
C MET A 495 7.61 26.45 0.24
N LEU A 496 8.80 25.88 0.06
CA LEU A 496 9.79 26.39 -0.88
C LEU A 496 9.36 26.19 -2.33
N ILE A 497 8.83 25.02 -2.69
CA ILE A 497 8.47 24.72 -4.09
C ILE A 497 7.11 25.33 -4.44
N TYR A 498 6.07 24.99 -3.68
CA TYR A 498 4.69 25.37 -4.00
C TYR A 498 4.31 26.73 -3.41
N GLY A 499 4.90 27.14 -2.29
CA GLY A 499 4.71 28.48 -1.73
C GLY A 499 5.43 29.55 -2.55
N LEU A 500 6.75 29.44 -2.76
CA LEU A 500 7.47 30.41 -3.61
C LEU A 500 7.04 30.32 -5.08
N GLY A 501 6.79 29.10 -5.59
CA GLY A 501 6.23 28.93 -6.93
C GLY A 501 4.86 29.59 -7.06
N GLY A 502 3.99 29.41 -6.07
CA GLY A 502 2.68 30.07 -6.00
C GLY A 502 2.77 31.59 -5.87
N LEU A 503 3.85 32.12 -5.30
CA LEU A 503 4.09 33.56 -5.24
C LEU A 503 4.60 34.09 -6.59
N LEU A 504 5.65 33.50 -7.16
CA LEU A 504 6.39 34.05 -8.31
C LEU A 504 5.69 33.80 -9.66
N VAL A 505 5.13 32.60 -9.88
CA VAL A 505 4.52 32.22 -11.16
C VAL A 505 3.38 33.17 -11.55
N PRO A 506 2.49 33.59 -10.64
CA PRO A 506 1.43 34.54 -10.96
C PRO A 506 1.92 35.94 -11.35
N PHE A 507 2.95 36.48 -10.68
CA PHE A 507 3.53 37.77 -11.09
C PHE A 507 4.01 37.73 -12.54
N VAL A 508 4.75 36.68 -12.90
CA VAL A 508 5.25 36.49 -14.27
C VAL A 508 4.10 36.23 -15.24
N GLY A 509 3.15 35.38 -14.87
CA GLY A 509 2.02 34.98 -15.71
C GLY A 509 1.09 36.15 -16.04
N ILE A 510 0.68 36.93 -15.03
CA ILE A 510 -0.18 38.11 -15.22
C ILE A 510 0.53 39.13 -16.09
N LYS A 511 1.81 39.42 -15.84
CA LYS A 511 2.58 40.37 -16.64
C LYS A 511 2.73 39.92 -18.10
N ALA A 512 2.98 38.64 -18.34
CA ALA A 512 3.09 38.09 -19.68
C ALA A 512 1.76 38.20 -20.47
N ILE A 513 0.64 37.95 -19.80
CA ILE A 513 -0.69 38.10 -20.41
C ILE A 513 -0.96 39.57 -20.74
N ASP A 514 -0.63 40.50 -19.82
CA ASP A 514 -0.80 41.94 -20.03
C ASP A 514 0.01 42.44 -21.25
N ILE A 515 1.28 42.05 -21.34
CA ILE A 515 2.14 42.37 -22.49
C ILE A 515 1.54 41.81 -23.78
N LEU A 516 0.99 40.60 -23.75
CA LEU A 516 0.38 39.98 -24.92
C LEU A 516 -0.87 40.75 -25.36
N LEU A 517 -1.75 41.14 -24.42
CA LEU A 517 -2.92 41.96 -24.69
C LEU A 517 -2.53 43.32 -25.28
N ALA A 518 -1.47 43.94 -24.77
CA ALA A 518 -0.96 45.20 -25.30
C ALA A 518 -0.40 45.03 -26.72
N ALA A 519 0.34 43.95 -26.98
CA ALA A 519 0.91 43.67 -28.29
C ALA A 519 -0.15 43.44 -29.38
N ILE A 520 -1.31 42.87 -29.02
CA ILE A 520 -2.44 42.64 -29.95
C ILE A 520 -3.46 43.79 -29.97
N GLY A 521 -3.21 44.89 -29.26
CA GLY A 521 -4.07 46.07 -29.25
C GLY A 521 -5.40 45.91 -28.49
N LEU A 522 -5.45 44.97 -27.53
CA LEU A 522 -6.61 44.68 -26.70
C LEU A 522 -6.44 45.15 -25.23
N ALA A 523 -5.38 45.91 -24.94
CA ALA A 523 -5.06 46.40 -23.58
C ALA A 523 -5.73 47.72 -23.20
#